data_AF-A0A9Q9SDR5-F1
#
_entry.id   AF-A0A9Q9SDR5-F1
#
_cell.length_a   1.000
_cell.length_b   1.000
_cell.length_c   1.000
_cell.angle_alpha   90.00
_cell.angle_beta   90.00
_cell.angle_gamma   90.00
#
_symmetry.space_group_name_H-M   'P 1'
#
loop_
_entity.id
_entity.type
_entity.pdbx_description
1 polymer ?
#
loop_
_entity_poly.entity_id
_entity_poly.type
_entity_poly.pdbx_seq_one_letter_code
_entity_poly.pdbx_strand_id
1 'polypeptide(L)'
;MNKKLLWIYILFVLSFSARIQVSEAKDVWVFDKVSSSTVLGMTDADRVRNLTTQFRQVEIVTDSNILTIQNSLLEKGNICSINFVRINKTLLSYFYSKDTVAMYKALFSQEGMPLTDDIIVLTSLRPGEECPEPYSELIEAKGNLFFSEQDYVVFMKKKTGNVTSGNKDKIDFWQYCKDAAVGAAYDGRSKYSCQFSHKSIAEVYSNIRALSHYQHALKEKLPSKNIKYPVDGGYTIYQWTDRNTLEIIIEQENESIRYSIKYKNNSADVVIESDTQY
;
A
#
# COMPACT_ATOMS: atom_id res chain seq x y z
N MET A 1 61.99 -36.86 8.46
CA MET A 1 60.75 -36.09 8.19
C MET A 1 61.08 -34.60 8.33
N ASN A 2 61.10 -33.86 7.22
CA ASN A 2 61.70 -32.53 7.13
C ASN A 2 60.81 -31.50 7.83
N LYS A 3 61.26 -30.92 8.96
CA LYS A 3 60.50 -29.96 9.77
C LYS A 3 59.97 -28.75 8.97
N LYS A 4 60.59 -28.43 7.82
CA LYS A 4 60.14 -27.35 6.92
C LYS A 4 58.90 -27.68 6.09
N LEU A 5 58.63 -28.96 5.78
CA LEU A 5 57.43 -29.34 5.02
C LEU A 5 56.16 -29.36 5.88
N LEU A 6 56.30 -29.62 7.18
CA LEU A 6 55.17 -29.66 8.12
C LEU A 6 54.53 -28.27 8.32
N TRP A 7 55.34 -27.21 8.26
CA TRP A 7 54.88 -25.82 8.42
C TRP A 7 54.08 -25.30 7.23
N ILE A 8 54.37 -25.79 6.01
CA ILE A 8 53.63 -25.40 4.80
C ILE A 8 52.22 -26.02 4.81
N TYR A 9 52.07 -27.24 5.33
CA TYR A 9 50.76 -27.87 5.50
C TYR A 9 49.89 -27.17 6.55
N ILE A 10 50.47 -26.69 7.65
CA ILE A 10 49.73 -25.96 8.70
C ILE A 10 49.28 -24.57 8.20
N LEU A 11 50.07 -23.89 7.37
CA LEU A 11 49.69 -22.61 6.75
C LEU A 11 48.59 -22.76 5.70
N PHE A 12 48.51 -23.89 4.99
CA PHE A 12 47.48 -24.11 3.99
C PHE A 12 46.11 -24.46 4.59
N VAL A 13 46.09 -25.13 5.75
CA VAL A 13 44.84 -25.50 6.45
C VAL A 13 44.19 -24.29 7.15
N LEU A 14 44.96 -23.26 7.52
CA LEU A 14 44.41 -22.03 8.13
C LEU A 14 43.82 -21.03 7.11
N SER A 15 44.18 -21.13 5.83
CA SER A 15 43.58 -20.34 4.75
C SER A 15 42.21 -20.84 4.27
N PHE A 16 41.76 -22.01 4.74
CA PHE A 16 40.40 -22.52 4.51
C PHE A 16 39.48 -22.26 5.70
N SER A 17 39.67 -21.14 6.38
CA SER A 17 38.57 -20.53 7.13
C SER A 17 37.65 -19.89 6.10
N ALA A 18 36.75 -20.69 5.51
CA ALA A 18 35.54 -20.15 4.91
C ALA A 18 34.90 -19.29 6.01
N ARG A 19 35.06 -17.98 5.89
CA ARG A 19 34.22 -17.05 6.63
C ARG A 19 32.82 -17.29 6.08
N ILE A 20 32.06 -18.16 6.74
CA ILE A 20 30.60 -18.12 6.67
C ILE A 20 30.26 -16.79 7.34
N GLN A 21 30.34 -15.73 6.56
CA GLN A 21 30.00 -14.40 6.99
C GLN A 21 28.48 -14.35 7.05
N VAL A 22 28.02 -14.33 8.29
CA VAL A 22 26.92 -13.49 8.78
C VAL A 22 25.56 -13.88 8.22
N SER A 23 24.77 -14.51 9.11
CA SER A 23 23.29 -14.38 9.16
C SER A 23 22.87 -13.10 8.45
N GLU A 24 22.31 -13.20 7.24
CA GLU A 24 21.78 -12.00 6.57
C GLU A 24 20.84 -11.32 7.56
N ALA A 25 21.08 -10.03 7.79
CA ALA A 25 20.26 -9.27 8.70
C ALA A 25 18.82 -9.33 8.21
N LYS A 26 17.90 -9.69 9.11
CA LYS A 26 16.47 -9.67 8.81
C LYS A 26 16.07 -8.27 8.36
N ASP A 27 15.63 -8.16 7.11
CA ASP A 27 15.11 -6.93 6.56
C ASP A 27 13.58 -6.99 6.54
N VAL A 28 12.96 -5.89 6.94
CA VAL A 28 11.52 -5.69 6.88
C VAL A 28 11.27 -4.49 5.99
N TRP A 29 10.51 -4.71 4.92
CA TRP A 29 10.10 -3.70 3.96
C TRP A 29 8.63 -3.41 4.17
N VAL A 30 8.29 -2.13 4.29
CA VAL A 30 6.93 -1.66 4.50
C VAL A 30 6.54 -0.74 3.37
N PHE A 31 5.24 -0.63 3.11
CA PHE A 31 4.72 0.29 2.11
C PHE A 31 5.23 1.72 2.30
N ASP A 32 5.67 2.33 1.21
CA ASP A 32 6.02 3.74 1.15
C ASP A 32 4.98 4.54 0.37
N LYS A 33 4.81 4.22 -0.92
CA LYS A 33 3.85 4.89 -1.82
C LYS A 33 3.58 4.08 -3.08
N VAL A 34 2.57 4.50 -3.84
CA VAL A 34 2.35 4.12 -5.24
C VAL A 34 2.76 5.30 -6.12
N SER A 35 3.28 5.04 -7.32
CA SER A 35 3.58 6.10 -8.30
C SER A 35 2.35 6.95 -8.59
N SER A 36 2.54 8.25 -8.78
CA SER A 36 1.47 9.19 -9.10
C SER A 36 0.87 8.99 -10.50
N SER A 37 1.63 8.35 -11.38
CA SER A 37 1.23 8.00 -12.74
C SER A 37 1.61 6.55 -13.08
N THR A 38 1.04 6.03 -14.16
CA THR A 38 1.49 4.80 -14.79
C THR A 38 2.88 4.97 -15.40
N VAL A 39 3.53 3.87 -15.77
CA VAL A 39 4.80 3.85 -16.53
C VAL A 39 4.69 4.61 -17.87
N LEU A 40 3.47 4.76 -18.41
CA LEU A 40 3.19 5.53 -19.63
C LEU A 40 2.88 7.02 -19.36
N GLY A 41 2.92 7.46 -18.10
CA GLY A 41 2.66 8.86 -17.70
C GLY A 41 1.18 9.22 -17.56
N MET A 42 0.27 8.26 -17.53
CA MET A 42 -1.15 8.50 -17.29
C MET A 42 -1.44 8.60 -15.79
N THR A 43 -2.28 9.54 -15.37
CA THR A 43 -2.63 9.76 -13.96
C THR A 43 -4.09 9.38 -13.69
N ASP A 44 -4.32 8.58 -12.66
CA ASP A 44 -5.65 8.26 -12.14
C ASP A 44 -5.59 8.23 -10.60
N ALA A 45 -6.16 9.25 -9.97
CA ALA A 45 -6.10 9.41 -8.51
C ALA A 45 -6.89 8.33 -7.77
N ASP A 46 -7.99 7.83 -8.34
CA ASP A 46 -8.79 6.75 -7.76
C ASP A 46 -8.01 5.44 -7.78
N ARG A 47 -7.33 5.16 -8.88
CA ARG A 47 -6.47 3.99 -9.00
C ARG A 47 -5.32 4.02 -8.01
N VAL A 48 -4.59 5.13 -7.92
CA VAL A 48 -3.48 5.30 -6.98
C VAL A 48 -3.95 5.09 -5.53
N ARG A 49 -5.13 5.61 -5.19
CA ARG A 49 -5.77 5.44 -3.88
C ARG A 49 -6.18 3.99 -3.60
N ASN A 50 -6.74 3.29 -4.58
CA ASN A 50 -7.10 1.88 -4.44
C ASN A 50 -5.86 1.01 -4.21
N LEU A 51 -4.82 1.18 -5.03
CA LEU A 51 -3.55 0.46 -4.89
C LEU A 51 -2.87 0.78 -3.56
N THR A 52 -2.87 2.06 -3.14
CA THR A 52 -2.36 2.47 -1.82
C THR A 52 -3.10 1.74 -0.70
N THR A 53 -4.43 1.62 -0.80
CA THR A 53 -5.24 0.87 0.16
C THR A 53 -4.86 -0.61 0.18
N GLN A 54 -4.72 -1.22 -0.99
CA GLN A 54 -4.39 -2.64 -1.16
C GLN A 54 -3.04 -3.00 -0.52
N PHE A 55 -2.01 -2.16 -0.70
CA PHE A 55 -0.64 -2.50 -0.33
C PHE A 55 -0.15 -1.87 0.99
N ARG A 56 -0.82 -0.87 1.55
CA ARG A 56 -0.34 -0.17 2.77
C ARG A 56 -0.15 -1.05 4.01
N GLN A 57 -0.82 -2.20 4.07
CA GLN A 57 -0.73 -3.18 5.16
C GLN A 57 0.19 -4.37 4.83
N VAL A 58 0.86 -4.31 3.68
CA VAL A 58 1.79 -5.35 3.26
C VAL A 58 3.15 -5.12 3.91
N GLU A 59 3.66 -6.16 4.58
CA GLU A 59 5.04 -6.25 5.02
C GLU A 59 5.74 -7.35 4.22
N ILE A 60 6.92 -7.02 3.68
CA ILE A 60 7.79 -7.99 3.00
C ILE A 60 8.98 -8.21 3.91
N VAL A 61 9.18 -9.46 4.31
CA VAL A 61 10.23 -9.84 5.23
C VAL A 61 11.21 -10.75 4.51
N THR A 62 12.47 -10.34 4.46
CA THR A 62 13.56 -11.20 4.00
C THR A 62 14.42 -11.55 5.21
N ASP A 63 14.49 -12.84 5.54
CA ASP A 63 15.26 -13.37 6.65
C ASP A 63 16.10 -14.54 6.13
N SER A 64 17.41 -14.34 6.04
CA SER A 64 18.28 -15.27 5.32
C SER A 64 17.73 -15.53 3.91
N ASN A 65 17.52 -16.78 3.54
CA ASN A 65 17.04 -17.16 2.22
C ASN A 65 15.50 -17.27 2.13
N ILE A 66 14.76 -16.82 3.15
CA ILE A 66 13.30 -16.87 3.16
C ILE A 66 12.71 -15.49 2.92
N LEU A 67 11.83 -15.41 1.93
CA LEU A 67 11.02 -14.24 1.63
C LEU A 67 9.59 -14.53 2.02
N THR A 68 9.02 -13.67 2.86
CA THR A 68 7.64 -13.79 3.33
C THR A 68 6.88 -12.52 3.03
N ILE A 69 5.74 -12.66 2.36
CA ILE A 69 4.79 -11.58 2.12
C ILE A 69 3.65 -11.72 3.11
N GLN A 70 3.40 -10.68 3.89
CA GLN A 70 2.35 -10.65 4.89
C GLN A 70 1.40 -9.50 4.62
N ASN A 71 0.12 -9.71 4.90
CA ASN A 71 -0.89 -8.65 4.92
C ASN A 71 -1.73 -8.83 6.18
N SER A 72 -1.64 -7.84 7.07
CA SER A 72 -2.31 -7.85 8.37
C SER A 72 -3.84 -7.87 8.29
N LEU A 73 -4.42 -7.60 7.12
CA LEU A 73 -5.87 -7.64 6.87
C LEU A 73 -6.39 -9.05 6.55
N LEU A 74 -5.52 -10.02 6.25
CA LEU A 74 -5.93 -11.40 5.95
C LEU A 74 -6.03 -12.23 7.22
N GLU A 75 -7.05 -13.10 7.34
CA GLU A 75 -7.24 -13.98 8.51
C GLU A 75 -6.02 -14.86 8.82
N LYS A 76 -5.28 -15.30 7.80
CA LYS A 76 -4.05 -16.08 7.95
C LYS A 76 -2.79 -15.22 8.02
N GLY A 77 -2.88 -13.90 7.76
CA GLY A 77 -1.79 -12.92 7.79
C GLY A 77 -0.69 -13.10 6.74
N ASN A 78 -0.37 -14.34 6.35
CA ASN A 78 0.65 -14.67 5.36
C ASN A 78 0.00 -14.86 3.97
N ILE A 79 0.51 -14.13 2.98
CA ILE A 79 0.18 -14.31 1.56
C ILE A 79 1.00 -15.46 0.97
N CYS A 80 2.32 -15.42 1.16
CA CYS A 80 3.24 -16.46 0.69
C CYS A 80 4.53 -16.46 1.52
N SER A 81 5.25 -17.59 1.48
CA SER A 81 6.60 -17.72 2.04
C SER A 81 7.40 -18.69 1.19
N ILE A 82 8.54 -18.24 0.66
CA ILE A 82 9.31 -18.97 -0.35
C ILE A 82 10.81 -18.91 -0.03
N ASN A 83 11.56 -19.89 -0.54
CA ASN A 83 13.00 -19.73 -0.63
C ASN A 83 13.31 -18.81 -1.82
N PHE A 84 14.03 -17.73 -1.59
CA PHE A 84 14.33 -16.74 -2.63
C PHE A 84 15.83 -16.62 -2.88
N VAL A 85 16.17 -16.03 -4.01
CA VAL A 85 17.53 -15.65 -4.38
C VAL A 85 17.58 -14.17 -4.77
N ARG A 86 18.76 -13.58 -4.64
CA ARG A 86 19.08 -12.22 -5.09
C ARG A 86 19.93 -12.31 -6.36
N ILE A 87 19.43 -11.79 -7.47
CA ILE A 87 20.11 -11.84 -8.77
C ILE A 87 20.45 -10.42 -9.20
N ASN A 88 21.74 -10.11 -9.31
CA ASN A 88 22.20 -8.83 -9.86
C ASN A 88 21.91 -8.77 -11.36
N LYS A 89 21.25 -7.70 -11.81
CA LYS A 89 20.92 -7.45 -13.21
C LYS A 89 21.12 -5.98 -13.54
N THR A 90 21.31 -5.71 -14.84
CA THR A 90 21.11 -4.36 -15.36
C THR A 90 19.63 -4.18 -15.75
N LEU A 91 19.11 -2.95 -15.72
CA LEU A 91 17.75 -2.63 -16.17
C LEU A 91 17.48 -3.16 -17.58
N LEU A 92 18.43 -3.00 -18.50
CA LEU A 92 18.29 -3.48 -19.88
C LEU A 92 18.20 -5.01 -19.95
N SER A 93 18.97 -5.74 -19.13
CA SER A 93 18.90 -7.21 -19.07
C SER A 93 17.67 -7.75 -18.34
N TYR A 94 16.97 -6.90 -17.59
CA TYR A 94 15.72 -7.24 -16.91
C TYR A 94 14.51 -6.96 -17.79
N PHE A 95 14.40 -5.73 -18.31
CA PHE A 95 13.26 -5.31 -19.13
C PHE A 95 13.35 -5.73 -20.61
N TYR A 96 14.54 -6.14 -21.08
CA TYR A 96 14.82 -6.50 -22.48
C TYR A 96 14.48 -5.42 -23.53
N SER A 97 14.20 -4.18 -23.10
CA SER A 97 13.76 -3.08 -23.95
C SER A 97 14.33 -1.75 -23.47
N LYS A 98 15.02 -1.03 -24.36
CA LYS A 98 15.54 0.32 -24.06
C LYS A 98 14.42 1.32 -23.78
N ASP A 99 13.29 1.18 -24.47
CA ASP A 99 12.15 2.07 -24.32
C ASP A 99 11.48 1.87 -22.95
N THR A 100 11.29 0.61 -22.53
CA THR A 100 10.78 0.29 -21.19
C THR A 100 11.72 0.81 -20.10
N VAL A 101 13.05 0.65 -20.27
CA VAL A 101 14.03 1.24 -19.35
C VAL A 101 13.88 2.75 -19.25
N ALA A 102 13.69 3.44 -20.38
CA ALA A 102 13.52 4.89 -20.40
C ALA A 102 12.23 5.32 -19.68
N MET A 103 11.12 4.59 -19.88
CA MET A 103 9.85 4.85 -19.21
C MET A 103 9.96 4.70 -17.68
N TYR A 104 10.55 3.61 -17.20
CA TYR A 104 10.77 3.42 -15.76
C TYR A 104 11.70 4.48 -15.18
N LYS A 105 12.80 4.83 -15.87
CA LYS A 105 13.69 5.92 -15.41
C LYS A 105 12.98 7.26 -15.33
N ALA A 106 12.09 7.58 -16.27
CA ALA A 106 11.30 8.80 -16.25
C ALA A 106 10.35 8.83 -15.06
N LEU A 107 9.56 7.76 -14.86
CA LEU A 107 8.65 7.62 -13.71
C LEU A 107 9.41 7.75 -12.38
N PHE A 108 10.52 7.02 -12.21
CA PHE A 108 11.31 7.06 -10.98
C PHE A 108 11.91 8.46 -10.71
N SER A 109 12.28 9.18 -11.76
CA SER A 109 12.79 10.56 -11.64
C SER A 109 11.69 11.53 -11.20
N GLN A 110 10.47 11.41 -11.76
CA GLN A 110 9.29 12.18 -11.33
C GLN A 110 8.95 11.91 -9.86
N GLU A 111 9.11 10.67 -9.41
CA GLU A 111 8.86 10.26 -8.03
C GLU A 111 9.96 10.66 -7.04
N GLY A 112 10.99 11.39 -7.49
CA GLY A 112 12.11 11.84 -6.66
C GLY A 112 13.09 10.71 -6.29
N MET A 113 13.05 9.58 -6.99
CA MET A 113 13.86 8.39 -6.69
C MET A 113 14.57 7.87 -7.96
N PRO A 114 15.55 8.59 -8.54
CA PRO A 114 16.15 8.21 -9.81
C PRO A 114 16.70 6.77 -9.83
N LEU A 115 16.22 5.94 -10.75
CA LEU A 115 16.57 4.53 -10.88
C LEU A 115 17.98 4.36 -11.45
N THR A 116 18.79 3.52 -10.81
CA THR A 116 20.14 3.14 -11.28
C THR A 116 20.07 2.06 -12.33
N ASP A 117 21.11 1.96 -13.16
CA ASP A 117 21.20 0.90 -14.16
C ASP A 117 21.36 -0.50 -13.55
N ASP A 118 21.99 -0.60 -12.39
CA ASP A 118 22.12 -1.85 -11.64
C ASP A 118 20.96 -2.00 -10.65
N ILE A 119 20.36 -3.19 -10.64
CA ILE A 119 19.26 -3.61 -9.78
C ILE A 119 19.52 -5.02 -9.24
N ILE A 120 18.82 -5.37 -8.16
CA ILE A 120 18.79 -6.73 -7.62
C ILE A 120 17.36 -7.26 -7.77
N VAL A 121 17.19 -8.38 -8.44
CA VAL A 121 15.90 -9.07 -8.54
C VAL A 121 15.83 -10.13 -7.45
N LEU A 122 14.78 -10.06 -6.63
CA LEU A 122 14.41 -11.05 -5.64
C LEU A 122 13.31 -11.92 -6.26
N THR A 123 13.61 -13.20 -6.45
CA THR A 123 12.67 -14.18 -7.04
C THR A 123 12.86 -15.55 -6.40
N SER A 124 11.98 -16.50 -6.68
CA SER A 124 12.08 -17.86 -6.15
C SER A 124 13.39 -18.53 -6.56
N LEU A 125 13.95 -19.31 -5.63
CA LEU A 125 15.08 -20.20 -5.91
C LEU A 125 14.71 -21.28 -6.95
N ARG A 126 13.44 -21.67 -7.01
CA ARG A 126 12.94 -22.71 -7.92
C ARG A 126 11.79 -22.20 -8.79
N PRO A 127 11.85 -22.42 -10.11
CA PRO A 127 10.74 -22.12 -11.00
C PRO A 127 9.44 -22.78 -10.56
N GLY A 128 8.34 -22.05 -10.55
CA GLY A 128 7.01 -22.53 -10.15
C GLY A 128 6.73 -22.47 -8.63
N GLU A 129 7.73 -22.08 -7.83
CA GLU A 129 7.58 -21.82 -6.39
C GLU A 129 7.52 -20.31 -6.09
N GLU A 130 7.29 -19.46 -7.10
CA GLU A 130 7.15 -18.02 -6.91
C GLU A 130 5.90 -17.68 -6.09
N CYS A 131 5.94 -16.53 -5.42
CA CYS A 131 4.74 -15.96 -4.85
C CYS A 131 3.74 -15.56 -5.95
N PRO A 132 2.43 -15.54 -5.66
CA PRO A 132 1.45 -15.02 -6.59
C PRO A 132 1.76 -13.56 -6.98
N GLU A 133 1.39 -13.19 -8.21
CA GLU A 133 1.42 -11.79 -8.64
C GLU A 133 0.70 -10.88 -7.62
N PRO A 134 1.22 -9.66 -7.37
CA PRO A 134 2.37 -9.04 -8.03
C PRO A 134 3.72 -9.30 -7.32
N TYR A 135 3.82 -10.34 -6.49
CA TYR A 135 5.00 -10.63 -5.66
C TYR A 135 5.91 -11.72 -6.24
N SER A 136 5.64 -12.19 -7.45
CA SER A 136 6.41 -13.26 -8.12
C SER A 136 7.87 -12.85 -8.30
N GLU A 137 8.11 -11.57 -8.56
CA GLU A 137 9.41 -10.92 -8.60
C GLU A 137 9.35 -9.56 -7.93
N LEU A 138 10.38 -9.24 -7.14
CA LEU A 138 10.55 -7.93 -6.51
C LEU A 138 11.89 -7.35 -6.92
N ILE A 139 11.97 -6.03 -7.07
CA ILE A 139 13.20 -5.37 -7.53
C ILE A 139 13.70 -4.45 -6.44
N GLU A 140 14.94 -4.64 -6.02
CA GLU A 140 15.64 -3.74 -5.11
C GLU A 140 16.58 -2.80 -5.89
N ALA A 141 16.44 -1.50 -5.64
CA ALA A 141 17.30 -0.46 -6.20
C ALA A 141 17.51 0.67 -5.18
N LYS A 142 18.78 1.06 -4.95
CA LYS A 142 19.17 2.12 -4.01
C LYS A 142 18.55 1.98 -2.60
N GLY A 143 18.38 0.74 -2.12
CA GLY A 143 17.81 0.48 -0.79
C GLY A 143 16.30 0.68 -0.69
N ASN A 144 15.59 0.75 -1.82
CA ASN A 144 14.14 0.61 -1.91
C ASN A 144 13.79 -0.67 -2.66
N LEU A 145 12.64 -1.26 -2.34
CA LEU A 145 12.10 -2.41 -3.04
C LEU A 145 10.84 -1.98 -3.79
N PHE A 146 10.63 -2.47 -5.00
CA PHE A 146 9.45 -2.13 -5.79
C PHE A 146 8.98 -3.29 -6.66
N PHE A 147 7.72 -3.22 -7.07
CA PHE A 147 7.08 -4.11 -8.03
C PHE A 147 6.01 -3.33 -8.81
N SER A 148 5.56 -3.88 -9.92
CA SER A 148 4.54 -3.23 -10.76
C SER A 148 3.18 -3.88 -10.54
N GLU A 149 2.13 -3.07 -10.48
CA GLU A 149 0.74 -3.54 -10.41
C GLU A 149 -0.12 -2.60 -11.25
N GLN A 150 -0.86 -3.16 -12.22
CA GLN A 150 -1.79 -2.41 -13.08
C GLN A 150 -1.14 -1.17 -13.73
N ASP A 151 0.06 -1.31 -14.26
CA ASP A 151 0.91 -0.26 -14.87
C ASP A 151 1.44 0.82 -13.91
N TYR A 152 1.16 0.72 -12.61
CA TYR A 152 1.75 1.55 -11.56
C TYR A 152 2.94 0.84 -10.91
N VAL A 153 3.79 1.61 -10.22
CA VAL A 153 4.88 1.08 -9.41
C VAL A 153 4.54 1.26 -7.93
N VAL A 154 4.60 0.16 -7.18
CA VAL A 154 4.45 0.15 -5.73
C VAL A 154 5.85 0.19 -5.11
N PHE A 155 6.10 1.19 -4.28
CA PHE A 155 7.36 1.40 -3.58
C PHE A 155 7.27 0.95 -2.12
N MET A 156 8.27 0.17 -1.72
CA MET A 156 8.49 -0.32 -0.37
C MET A 156 9.81 0.25 0.15
N LYS A 157 9.80 0.68 1.41
CA LYS A 157 10.99 1.18 2.09
C LYS A 157 11.41 0.25 3.20
N LYS A 158 12.71 0.20 3.45
CA LYS A 158 13.29 -0.57 4.54
C LYS A 158 12.92 0.06 5.88
N LYS A 159 12.41 -0.74 6.82
CA LYS A 159 12.08 -0.33 8.19
C LYS A 159 13.36 -0.22 9.01
N THR A 160 13.75 1.01 9.39
CA THR A 160 14.93 1.27 10.21
C THR A 160 14.54 1.50 11.68
N GLY A 161 14.97 0.61 12.60
CA GLY A 161 14.72 0.72 14.05
C GLY A 161 14.29 -0.61 14.70
N ASN A 162 14.36 -0.70 16.04
CA ASN A 162 13.92 -1.89 16.78
C ASN A 162 12.45 -2.20 16.49
N VAL A 163 12.18 -3.45 16.11
CA VAL A 163 10.86 -3.95 15.75
C VAL A 163 9.93 -3.96 16.96
N THR A 164 9.21 -2.86 17.14
CA THR A 164 7.85 -2.89 17.67
C THR A 164 6.93 -2.47 16.53
N SER A 165 5.85 -3.22 16.34
CA SER A 165 4.77 -2.93 15.40
C SER A 165 4.02 -1.66 15.83
N GLY A 166 4.67 -0.51 15.63
CA GLY A 166 4.13 0.81 15.89
C GLY A 166 3.40 1.35 14.67
N ASN A 167 2.18 0.85 14.43
CA ASN A 167 1.06 1.65 13.94
C ASN A 167 -0.22 0.79 14.01
N LYS A 168 -0.68 0.53 15.24
CA LYS A 168 -2.01 -0.05 15.49
C LYS A 168 -3.14 0.97 15.43
N ASP A 169 -2.87 2.25 15.17
CA ASP A 169 -3.86 3.32 15.33
C ASP A 169 -4.15 4.10 14.04
N LYS A 170 -4.40 3.40 12.93
CA LYS A 170 -5.22 3.95 11.84
C LYS A 170 -6.37 2.99 11.54
N ILE A 171 -7.50 3.32 12.16
CA ILE A 171 -8.82 2.71 11.91
C ILE A 171 -9.05 2.66 10.40
N ASP A 172 -9.17 1.45 9.85
CA ASP A 172 -9.33 1.24 8.41
C ASP A 172 -10.79 1.48 8.00
N PHE A 173 -11.01 2.43 7.08
CA PHE A 173 -12.32 2.70 6.46
C PHE A 173 -12.99 1.43 5.93
N TRP A 174 -12.19 0.51 5.36
CA TRP A 174 -12.67 -0.72 4.71
C TRP A 174 -12.93 -1.87 5.67
N GLN A 175 -12.55 -1.77 6.95
CA GLN A 175 -13.04 -2.70 7.97
C GLN A 175 -14.55 -2.55 8.18
N TYR A 176 -15.09 -1.37 7.90
CA TYR A 176 -16.50 -1.07 8.12
C TYR A 176 -17.30 -1.11 6.82
N CYS A 177 -16.68 -0.82 5.68
CA CYS A 177 -17.36 -0.56 4.40
C CYS A 177 -17.23 -1.72 3.39
N LYS A 178 -18.35 -2.08 2.76
CA LYS A 178 -18.43 -3.00 1.61
C LYS A 178 -18.98 -2.26 0.39
N ASP A 179 -18.35 -2.47 -0.75
CA ASP A 179 -18.86 -2.00 -2.05
C ASP A 179 -20.11 -2.81 -2.44
N ALA A 180 -21.16 -2.11 -2.87
CA ALA A 180 -22.39 -2.74 -3.33
C ALA A 180 -22.28 -3.32 -4.76
N ALA A 181 -21.24 -2.97 -5.53
CA ALA A 181 -21.10 -3.27 -6.95
C ALA A 181 -19.77 -3.97 -7.32
N VAL A 182 -19.26 -4.84 -6.46
CA VAL A 182 -18.03 -5.62 -6.72
C VAL A 182 -18.14 -6.35 -8.07
N GLY A 183 -17.31 -5.96 -9.04
CA GLY A 183 -17.22 -6.57 -10.38
C GLY A 183 -18.03 -5.88 -11.48
N ALA A 184 -18.71 -4.76 -11.21
CA ALA A 184 -19.37 -3.96 -12.24
C ALA A 184 -18.39 -2.97 -12.91
N ALA A 185 -18.63 -2.63 -14.18
CA ALA A 185 -17.93 -1.55 -14.84
C ALA A 185 -18.30 -0.21 -14.18
N TYR A 186 -17.30 0.64 -13.90
CA TYR A 186 -17.53 1.94 -13.29
C TYR A 186 -18.29 2.86 -14.25
N ASP A 187 -19.43 3.38 -13.80
CA ASP A 187 -20.34 4.21 -14.58
C ASP A 187 -20.39 5.68 -14.10
N GLY A 188 -19.44 6.09 -13.26
CA GLY A 188 -19.42 7.40 -12.63
C GLY A 188 -20.17 7.48 -11.31
N ARG A 189 -20.77 6.37 -10.86
CA ARG A 189 -21.43 6.28 -9.56
C ARG A 189 -20.79 5.21 -8.70
N SER A 190 -20.63 5.49 -7.41
CA SER A 190 -20.21 4.49 -6.43
C SER A 190 -21.14 4.50 -5.23
N LYS A 191 -21.37 3.29 -4.68
CA LYS A 191 -22.20 3.11 -3.49
C LYS A 191 -21.55 2.12 -2.53
N TYR A 192 -21.26 2.60 -1.33
CA TYR A 192 -20.70 1.80 -0.25
C TYR A 192 -21.68 1.69 0.91
N SER A 193 -21.73 0.52 1.52
CA SER A 193 -22.47 0.28 2.76
C SER A 193 -21.48 -0.04 3.86
N CYS A 194 -21.49 0.76 4.93
CA CYS A 194 -20.61 0.60 6.06
C CYS A 194 -21.37 0.34 7.35
N GLN A 195 -20.80 -0.48 8.24
CA GLN A 195 -21.39 -0.76 9.55
C GLN A 195 -20.37 -0.57 10.66
N PHE A 196 -20.69 0.31 11.62
CA PHE A 196 -19.84 0.65 12.75
C PHE A 196 -20.50 0.19 14.06
N SER A 197 -20.08 -0.96 14.58
CA SER A 197 -20.55 -1.49 15.86
C SER A 197 -20.06 -0.65 17.04
N HIS A 198 -20.94 -0.38 17.99
CA HIS A 198 -20.66 0.32 19.25
C HIS A 198 -20.06 1.73 19.10
N LYS A 199 -20.34 2.42 17.98
CA LYS A 199 -19.90 3.80 17.74
C LYS A 199 -21.09 4.73 17.61
N SER A 200 -21.04 5.85 18.31
CA SER A 200 -21.99 6.94 18.17
C SER A 200 -21.84 7.64 16.81
N ILE A 201 -22.86 8.41 16.40
CA ILE A 201 -22.80 9.22 15.17
C ILE A 201 -21.63 10.20 15.20
N ALA A 202 -21.28 10.76 16.36
CA ALA A 202 -20.14 11.67 16.50
C ALA A 202 -18.78 10.99 16.27
N GLU A 203 -18.63 9.75 16.74
CA GLU A 203 -17.43 8.95 16.50
C GLU A 203 -17.35 8.51 15.04
N VAL A 204 -18.47 8.07 14.46
CA VAL A 204 -18.54 7.73 13.03
C VAL A 204 -18.25 8.94 12.16
N TYR A 205 -18.78 10.11 12.50
CA TYR A 205 -18.47 11.36 11.82
C TYR A 205 -16.97 11.68 11.88
N SER A 206 -16.35 11.50 13.05
CA SER A 206 -14.92 11.74 13.22
C SER A 206 -14.09 10.80 12.35
N ASN A 207 -14.50 9.53 12.22
CA ASN A 207 -13.89 8.58 11.30
C ASN A 207 -14.09 9.00 9.84
N ILE A 208 -15.31 9.35 9.43
CA ILE A 208 -15.60 9.83 8.06
C ILE A 208 -14.72 11.03 7.73
N ARG A 209 -14.64 12.03 8.63
CA ARG A 209 -13.80 13.21 8.42
C ARG A 209 -12.32 12.88 8.33
N ALA A 210 -11.81 11.96 9.15
CA ALA A 210 -10.41 11.56 9.13
C ALA A 210 -10.02 10.77 7.88
N LEU A 211 -10.99 10.14 7.21
CA LEU A 211 -10.78 9.21 6.10
C LEU A 211 -11.25 9.79 4.75
N SER A 212 -12.05 10.86 4.76
CA SER A 212 -12.62 11.48 3.56
C SER A 212 -11.64 12.43 2.89
N HIS A 213 -11.58 12.37 1.56
CA HIS A 213 -10.88 13.36 0.72
C HIS A 213 -11.44 14.78 0.87
N TYR A 214 -12.70 14.86 1.29
CA TYR A 214 -13.40 16.11 1.56
C TYR A 214 -13.23 16.59 3.00
N GLN A 215 -12.16 16.18 3.70
CA GLN A 215 -11.88 16.61 5.08
C GLN A 215 -11.94 18.14 5.24
N HIS A 216 -11.44 18.89 4.25
CA HIS A 216 -11.44 20.35 4.23
C HIS A 216 -12.86 20.94 4.07
N ALA A 217 -13.75 20.22 3.39
CA ALA A 217 -15.16 20.59 3.25
C ALA A 217 -15.98 20.30 4.51
N LEU A 218 -15.53 19.39 5.38
CA LEU A 218 -16.22 18.99 6.61
C LEU A 218 -15.80 19.82 7.83
N LYS A 219 -16.76 20.22 8.68
CA LYS A 219 -16.50 20.89 9.96
C LYS A 219 -15.63 20.06 10.89
N GLU A 220 -14.73 20.69 11.63
CA GLU A 220 -13.89 19.99 12.62
C GLU A 220 -14.70 19.23 13.69
N LYS A 221 -15.85 19.80 14.08
CA LYS A 221 -16.79 19.20 15.03
C LYS A 221 -18.13 18.99 14.35
N LEU A 222 -18.78 17.86 14.66
CA LEU A 222 -20.10 17.56 14.16
C LEU A 222 -21.11 18.63 14.60
N PRO A 223 -21.79 19.33 13.67
CA PRO A 223 -22.81 20.30 14.01
C PRO A 223 -24.01 19.65 14.71
N SER A 224 -24.52 20.27 15.77
CA SER A 224 -25.71 19.81 16.50
C SER A 224 -27.04 20.22 15.87
N LYS A 225 -26.99 20.96 14.76
CA LYS A 225 -28.15 21.50 14.03
C LYS A 225 -27.91 21.39 12.53
N ASN A 226 -29.00 21.51 11.78
CA ASN A 226 -28.94 21.55 10.32
C ASN A 226 -28.22 22.83 9.88
N ILE A 227 -27.20 22.68 9.04
CA ILE A 227 -26.42 23.80 8.52
C ILE A 227 -26.08 23.57 7.05
N LYS A 228 -25.97 24.65 6.30
CA LYS A 228 -25.45 24.70 4.93
C LYS A 228 -24.42 25.80 4.85
N TYR A 229 -23.26 25.52 4.28
CA TYR A 229 -22.23 26.54 4.05
C TYR A 229 -21.48 26.28 2.73
N PRO A 230 -21.00 27.35 2.07
CA PRO A 230 -20.26 27.21 0.82
C PRO A 230 -18.86 26.64 1.05
N VAL A 231 -18.41 25.79 0.11
CA VAL A 231 -17.06 25.21 0.03
C VAL A 231 -16.72 24.96 -1.44
N ASP A 232 -15.56 25.40 -1.90
CA ASP A 232 -14.95 25.04 -3.20
C ASP A 232 -15.93 24.95 -4.38
N GLY A 233 -16.55 26.08 -4.74
CA GLY A 233 -17.47 26.14 -5.89
C GLY A 233 -18.85 25.51 -5.65
N GLY A 234 -19.11 24.93 -4.48
CA GLY A 234 -20.41 24.37 -4.12
C GLY A 234 -20.75 24.52 -2.63
N TYR A 235 -21.31 23.48 -2.02
CA TYR A 235 -21.83 23.53 -0.65
C TYR A 235 -21.62 22.23 0.12
N THR A 236 -21.41 22.35 1.43
CA THR A 236 -21.60 21.24 2.37
C THR A 236 -22.85 21.46 3.19
N ILE A 237 -23.67 20.42 3.31
CA ILE A 237 -24.97 20.43 3.97
C ILE A 237 -25.02 19.32 5.02
N TYR A 238 -25.43 19.66 6.23
CA TYR A 238 -25.71 18.73 7.33
C TYR A 238 -27.20 18.76 7.61
N GLN A 239 -27.86 17.60 7.55
CA GLN A 239 -29.29 17.46 7.78
C GLN A 239 -29.57 16.36 8.80
N TRP A 240 -30.00 16.76 9.99
CA TRP A 240 -30.56 15.88 11.00
C TRP A 240 -32.06 15.72 10.75
N THR A 241 -32.50 14.48 10.56
CA THR A 241 -33.92 14.12 10.53
C THR A 241 -34.44 13.88 11.94
N ASP A 242 -33.62 13.22 12.76
CA ASP A 242 -33.85 12.98 14.17
C ASP A 242 -32.49 12.80 14.89
N ARG A 243 -32.49 12.46 16.18
CA ARG A 243 -31.24 12.30 16.96
C ARG A 243 -30.36 11.11 16.50
N ASN A 244 -30.91 10.19 15.72
CA ASN A 244 -30.28 8.96 15.28
C ASN A 244 -30.02 8.94 13.77
N THR A 245 -30.40 9.98 13.02
CA THR A 245 -30.31 10.00 11.55
C THR A 245 -29.72 11.31 11.08
N LEU A 246 -28.58 11.22 10.38
CA LEU A 246 -27.84 12.36 9.84
C LEU A 246 -27.50 12.10 8.38
N GLU A 247 -27.79 13.07 7.52
CA GLU A 247 -27.30 13.12 6.15
C GLU A 247 -26.26 14.25 6.02
N ILE A 248 -25.13 13.95 5.37
CA ILE A 248 -24.10 14.92 5.02
C ILE A 248 -23.95 14.90 3.50
N ILE A 249 -24.16 16.04 2.86
CA ILE A 249 -24.06 16.18 1.41
C ILE A 249 -22.95 17.18 1.12
N ILE A 250 -22.04 16.83 0.23
CA ILE A 250 -21.00 17.71 -0.30
C ILE A 250 -21.24 17.77 -1.79
N GLU A 251 -21.57 18.96 -2.29
CA GLU A 251 -21.75 19.26 -3.71
C GLU A 251 -20.61 20.16 -4.16
N GLN A 252 -19.94 19.78 -5.25
CA GLN A 252 -18.94 20.56 -5.97
C GLN A 252 -19.30 20.56 -7.47
N GLU A 253 -18.59 21.36 -8.28
CA GLU A 253 -18.98 21.61 -9.68
C GLU A 253 -19.16 20.34 -10.51
N ASN A 254 -18.35 19.29 -10.29
CA ASN A 254 -18.37 18.06 -11.10
C ASN A 254 -18.57 16.78 -10.28
N GLU A 255 -18.75 16.90 -8.96
CA GLU A 255 -18.91 15.74 -8.08
C GLU A 255 -19.85 16.04 -6.91
N SER A 256 -20.58 15.01 -6.50
CA SER A 256 -21.35 15.05 -5.27
C SER A 256 -21.12 13.78 -4.46
N ILE A 257 -20.97 13.95 -3.15
CA ILE A 257 -20.91 12.83 -2.21
C ILE A 257 -21.95 13.00 -1.12
N ARG A 258 -22.58 11.90 -0.76
CA ARG A 258 -23.61 11.82 0.26
C ARG A 258 -23.26 10.73 1.27
N TYR A 259 -23.23 11.10 2.54
CA TYR A 259 -23.13 10.18 3.67
C TYR A 259 -24.47 10.14 4.39
N SER A 260 -25.13 8.98 4.39
CA SER A 260 -26.37 8.72 5.12
C SER A 260 -26.07 7.86 6.33
N ILE A 261 -26.09 8.46 7.53
CA ILE A 261 -25.76 7.80 8.80
C ILE A 261 -27.04 7.52 9.57
N LYS A 262 -27.24 6.26 9.96
CA LYS A 262 -28.38 5.83 10.78
C LYS A 262 -27.89 5.01 11.97
N TYR A 263 -28.19 5.47 13.17
CA TYR A 263 -27.88 4.76 14.41
C TYR A 263 -29.07 3.90 14.86
N LYS A 264 -28.85 2.59 14.98
CA LYS A 264 -29.85 1.63 15.45
C LYS A 264 -29.15 0.44 16.10
N ASN A 265 -29.76 -0.15 17.14
CA ASN A 265 -29.28 -1.39 17.76
C ASN A 265 -27.80 -1.35 18.20
N ASN A 266 -27.35 -0.22 18.75
CA ASN A 266 -25.95 -0.04 19.18
C ASN A 266 -24.92 -0.11 18.03
N SER A 267 -25.35 0.14 16.81
CA SER A 267 -24.52 0.24 15.61
C SER A 267 -24.93 1.45 14.78
N ALA A 268 -23.95 2.06 14.10
CA ALA A 268 -24.19 3.08 13.09
C ALA A 268 -23.98 2.48 11.70
N ASP A 269 -25.05 2.47 10.92
CA ASP A 269 -25.02 2.09 9.51
C ASP A 269 -24.78 3.36 8.68
N VAL A 270 -23.88 3.30 7.71
CA VAL A 270 -23.55 4.41 6.82
C VAL A 270 -23.69 3.97 5.38
N VAL A 271 -24.49 4.69 4.60
CA VAL A 271 -24.51 4.55 3.14
C VAL A 271 -23.77 5.73 2.55
N ILE A 272 -22.81 5.44 1.67
CA ILE A 272 -22.00 6.44 1.00
C ILE A 272 -22.31 6.36 -0.49
N GLU A 273 -22.75 7.46 -1.07
CA GLU A 273 -23.06 7.56 -2.50
C GLU A 273 -22.21 8.67 -3.08
N SER A 274 -21.51 8.39 -4.17
CA SER A 274 -20.75 9.38 -4.94
C SER A 274 -21.25 9.37 -6.37
N ASP A 275 -21.44 10.56 -6.94
CA ASP A 275 -21.76 10.76 -8.35
C ASP A 275 -20.74 11.76 -8.91
N THR A 276 -19.91 11.31 -9.85
CA THR A 276 -18.97 12.13 -10.61
C THR A 276 -19.55 12.33 -12.00
N GLN A 277 -19.88 13.57 -12.36
CA GLN A 277 -20.40 13.88 -13.69
C GLN A 277 -19.23 13.90 -14.69
N TYR A 278 -19.30 13.05 -15.72
CA TYR A 278 -18.40 13.04 -16.86
C TYR A 278 -18.68 14.20 -17.82
#